data_AF-A0A0M8YER8-F1
#
_entry.id   AF-A0A0M8YER8-F1
#
_cell.length_a   1.000
_cell.length_b   1.000
_cell.length_c   1.000
_cell.angle_alpha   90.00
_cell.angle_beta   90.00
_cell.angle_gamma   90.00
#
_symmetry.space_group_name_H-M   'P 1'
#
loop_
_entity.id
_entity.type
_entity.pdbx_description
1 polymer ?
#
loop_
_entity_poly.entity_id
_entity_poly.type
_entity_poly.pdbx_seq_one_letter_code
_entity_poly.pdbx_strand_id
1 'polypeptide(L)'
;MLTNQTSAAGFDDDTSWNALYERAGDTYSDYVSEVRSAVEYGLTDPEDTVMMACTAAETAGASVQALSSTWSLYTPQDGATIASALFVQLRHSADALTELTRAVGRIVERGEAELPAPAGPGQPANLADALTALREAAATVQGLVDQHASTTVRALHAAPGTAALPGDVHETVVAVAALLAEQHDQEVTLNRRHPDGAYEDEGEGFDCGCGITLVVGEEEYNLHRGDSEWALTRESDGEERPGGVTTFSTWEILSSRLETAHPQQLVDDILSIIAADRA
;
A
#
# COMPACT_ATOMS: atom_id res chain seq x y z
N MET A 1 -14.60 -26.85 7.51
CA MET A 1 -13.48 -26.42 8.36
C MET A 1 -12.20 -26.66 7.57
N LEU A 2 -11.97 -25.79 6.59
CA LEU A 2 -10.72 -25.71 5.86
C LEU A 2 -10.02 -24.50 6.47
N THR A 3 -8.98 -24.74 7.25
CA THR A 3 -7.97 -23.73 7.53
C THR A 3 -7.39 -23.35 6.18
N ASN A 4 -7.83 -22.22 5.62
CA ASN A 4 -7.20 -21.68 4.43
C ASN A 4 -5.80 -21.25 4.86
N GLN A 5 -4.87 -22.16 4.63
CA GLN A 5 -3.46 -21.86 4.60
C GLN A 5 -3.30 -20.84 3.48
N THR A 6 -3.32 -19.56 3.84
CA THR A 6 -2.41 -18.62 3.19
C THR A 6 -1.10 -19.38 3.12
N SER A 7 -0.54 -19.54 1.93
CA SER A 7 0.81 -20.05 1.81
C SER A 7 1.72 -19.08 2.55
N ALA A 8 1.88 -19.31 3.85
CA ALA A 8 3.06 -18.95 4.59
C ALA A 8 4.17 -19.76 3.94
N ALA A 9 4.61 -19.33 2.76
CA ALA A 9 5.96 -19.59 2.29
C ALA A 9 6.82 -18.99 3.39
N GLY A 10 7.17 -19.87 4.34
CA GLY A 10 7.65 -19.49 5.65
C GLY A 10 8.82 -18.55 5.50
N PHE A 11 8.76 -17.42 6.18
CA PHE A 11 9.92 -16.58 6.39
C PHE A 11 10.83 -17.32 7.39
N ASP A 12 11.51 -18.36 6.89
CA ASP A 12 12.40 -19.20 7.69
C ASP A 12 13.69 -18.44 8.06
N ASP A 13 14.51 -19.04 8.91
CA ASP A 13 15.76 -18.41 9.36
C ASP A 13 16.75 -18.13 8.21
N ASP A 14 16.61 -18.83 7.08
CA ASP A 14 17.46 -18.69 5.90
C ASP A 14 16.94 -17.63 4.91
N THR A 15 15.68 -17.21 5.04
CA THR A 15 15.08 -16.19 4.17
C THR A 15 15.64 -14.80 4.50
N SER A 16 16.23 -14.14 3.49
CA SER A 16 16.76 -12.79 3.68
C SER A 16 15.66 -11.79 4.04
N TRP A 17 15.98 -10.83 4.91
CA TRP A 17 15.00 -9.86 5.40
C TRP A 17 14.38 -8.99 4.28
N ASN A 18 15.07 -8.83 3.15
CA ASN A 18 14.60 -8.08 1.99
C ASN A 18 13.69 -8.88 1.04
N ALA A 19 13.51 -10.19 1.26
CA ALA A 19 12.75 -11.05 0.35
C ALA A 19 11.25 -10.71 0.31
N LEU A 20 10.68 -10.13 1.37
CA LEU A 20 9.28 -9.68 1.37
C LEU A 20 9.07 -8.55 0.36
N TYR A 21 9.96 -7.57 0.35
CA TYR A 21 9.92 -6.48 -0.63
C TYR A 21 10.09 -7.00 -2.06
N GLU A 22 11.06 -7.89 -2.30
CA GLU A 22 11.33 -8.43 -3.63
C GLU A 22 10.09 -9.13 -4.19
N ARG A 23 9.46 -9.99 -3.38
CA ARG A 23 8.23 -10.70 -3.76
C ARG A 23 7.06 -9.74 -4.02
N ALA A 24 6.88 -8.73 -3.17
CA ALA A 24 5.83 -7.74 -3.36
C ALA A 24 6.02 -6.93 -4.65
N GLY A 25 7.27 -6.55 -4.96
CA GLY A 25 7.63 -5.78 -6.16
C GLY A 25 7.53 -6.54 -7.48
N ASP A 26 7.38 -7.86 -7.45
CA ASP A 26 7.20 -8.71 -8.64
C ASP A 26 5.74 -8.90 -9.04
N THR A 27 4.79 -8.45 -8.22
CA THR A 27 3.38 -8.42 -8.58
C THR A 27 3.14 -7.21 -9.50
N TYR A 28 2.51 -7.44 -10.67
CA TYR A 28 2.28 -6.48 -11.76
C TYR A 28 1.96 -5.04 -11.29
N SER A 29 3.01 -4.24 -11.10
CA SER A 29 2.91 -2.82 -10.76
C SER A 29 3.61 -2.00 -11.83
N ASP A 30 2.86 -1.10 -12.46
CA ASP A 30 3.36 -0.23 -13.53
C ASP A 30 4.50 0.65 -13.02
N TYR A 31 4.39 1.20 -11.81
CA TYR A 31 5.40 2.11 -11.25
C TYR A 31 6.76 1.45 -10.97
N VAL A 32 6.76 0.26 -10.37
CA VAL A 32 8.01 -0.47 -10.11
C VAL A 32 8.66 -0.91 -11.43
N SER A 33 7.83 -1.31 -12.41
CA SER A 33 8.27 -1.70 -13.74
C SER A 33 8.85 -0.53 -14.54
N GLU A 34 8.26 0.67 -14.43
CA GLU A 34 8.77 1.90 -15.05
C GLU A 34 10.16 2.27 -14.51
N VAL A 35 10.36 2.24 -13.18
CA VAL A 35 11.68 2.52 -12.58
C VAL A 35 12.70 1.47 -13.00
N ARG A 36 12.33 0.17 -13.02
CA ARG A 36 13.21 -0.90 -13.51
C ARG A 36 13.58 -0.68 -14.99
N SER A 37 12.61 -0.31 -15.83
CA SER A 37 12.82 -0.02 -17.24
C SER A 37 13.74 1.18 -17.45
N ALA A 38 13.56 2.26 -16.67
CA ALA A 38 14.42 3.44 -16.73
C ALA A 38 15.89 3.09 -16.42
N VAL A 39 16.12 2.23 -15.41
CA VAL A 39 17.46 1.73 -15.08
C VAL A 39 18.03 0.83 -16.18
N GLU A 40 17.20 -0.06 -16.75
CA GLU A 40 17.62 -1.01 -17.80
C GLU A 40 17.99 -0.30 -19.11
N TYR A 41 17.20 0.69 -19.54
CA TYR A 41 17.42 1.42 -20.79
C TYR A 41 18.43 2.57 -20.66
N GLY A 42 18.91 2.84 -19.43
CA GLY A 42 20.07 3.67 -19.15
C GLY A 42 19.73 5.04 -18.58
N LEU A 43 20.44 5.38 -17.49
CA LEU A 43 20.46 6.70 -16.85
C LEU A 43 21.89 7.23 -16.94
N THR A 44 22.22 7.89 -18.04
CA THR A 44 23.63 8.21 -18.37
C THR A 44 23.96 9.68 -18.25
N ASP A 45 22.97 10.55 -18.30
CA ASP A 45 23.20 11.99 -18.30
C ASP A 45 23.01 12.60 -16.90
N PRO A 46 23.64 13.76 -16.60
CA PRO A 46 23.49 14.42 -15.30
C PRO A 46 22.04 14.77 -14.95
N GLU A 47 21.22 15.08 -15.96
CA GLU A 47 19.79 15.36 -15.79
C GLU A 47 19.04 14.13 -15.28
N ASP A 48 19.31 12.94 -15.84
CA ASP A 48 18.74 11.67 -15.38
C ASP A 48 19.07 11.42 -13.90
N THR A 49 20.32 11.71 -13.50
CA THR A 49 20.76 11.53 -12.10
C THR A 49 19.97 12.45 -11.15
N VAL A 50 19.75 13.70 -11.53
CA VAL A 50 18.96 14.66 -10.73
C VAL A 50 17.50 14.25 -10.69
N MET A 51 16.90 13.90 -11.84
CA MET A 51 15.50 13.47 -11.90
C MET A 51 15.27 12.25 -11.03
N MET A 52 16.13 11.23 -11.12
CA MET A 52 15.99 10.02 -10.30
C MET A 52 16.14 10.29 -8.80
N ALA A 53 17.05 11.20 -8.40
CA ALA A 53 17.17 11.60 -7.00
C ALA A 53 15.90 12.31 -6.50
N CYS A 54 15.31 13.20 -7.30
CA CYS A 54 14.04 13.86 -6.97
C CYS A 54 12.88 12.85 -6.92
N THR A 55 12.76 11.96 -7.90
CA THR A 55 11.74 10.90 -7.90
C THR A 55 11.87 9.99 -6.68
N ALA A 56 13.07 9.61 -6.28
CA ALA A 56 13.28 8.82 -5.08
C ALA A 56 12.85 9.56 -3.80
N ALA A 57 13.11 10.87 -3.71
CA ALA A 57 12.67 11.69 -2.59
C ALA A 57 11.15 11.86 -2.53
N GLU A 58 10.50 12.11 -3.67
CA GLU A 58 9.04 12.22 -3.77
C GLU A 58 8.36 10.90 -3.42
N THR A 59 8.87 9.76 -3.92
CA THR A 59 8.36 8.43 -3.57
C THR A 59 8.51 8.12 -2.08
N ALA A 60 9.61 8.57 -1.46
CA ALA A 60 9.77 8.48 -0.01
C ALA A 60 8.70 9.28 0.74
N GLY A 61 8.41 10.51 0.28
CA GLY A 61 7.36 11.35 0.84
C GLY A 61 5.96 10.75 0.67
N ALA A 62 5.65 10.22 -0.51
CA ALA A 62 4.39 9.53 -0.80
C ALA A 62 4.19 8.29 0.10
N SER A 63 5.27 7.57 0.42
CA SER A 63 5.21 6.44 1.36
C SER A 63 4.77 6.86 2.77
N VAL A 64 5.21 8.04 3.23
CA VAL A 64 4.76 8.60 4.52
C VAL A 64 3.26 8.92 4.48
N GLN A 65 2.78 9.52 3.39
CA GLN A 65 1.37 9.84 3.23
C GLN A 65 0.51 8.56 3.18
N ALA A 66 0.94 7.54 2.43
CA ALA A 66 0.24 6.26 2.34
C ALA A 66 0.09 5.59 3.72
N LEU A 67 1.16 5.62 4.53
CA LEU A 67 1.17 5.04 5.88
C LEU A 67 0.43 5.88 6.95
N SER A 68 0.00 7.10 6.62
CA SER A 68 -0.73 7.95 7.56
C SER A 68 -2.22 7.59 7.69
N SER A 69 -2.75 6.80 6.75
CA SER A 69 -4.12 6.31 6.81
C SER A 69 -4.29 5.24 7.89
N THR A 70 -5.43 5.29 8.60
CA THR A 70 -5.85 4.25 9.56
C THR A 70 -5.84 2.86 8.96
N TRP A 71 -6.23 2.77 7.67
CA TRP A 71 -6.37 1.52 6.94
C TRP A 71 -5.19 1.26 5.99
N SER A 72 -4.04 1.88 6.27
CA SER A 72 -2.82 1.73 5.45
C SER A 72 -2.23 0.32 5.48
N LEU A 73 -2.47 -0.43 6.57
CA LEU A 73 -2.03 -1.81 6.77
C LEU A 73 -3.14 -2.59 7.45
N TYR A 74 -3.42 -3.82 7.00
CA TYR A 74 -4.43 -4.67 7.62
C TYR A 74 -3.83 -5.64 8.63
N THR A 75 -2.56 -6.00 8.46
CA THR A 75 -1.88 -6.98 9.29
C THR A 75 -0.46 -6.54 9.68
N PRO A 76 0.10 -7.11 10.76
CA PRO A 76 1.54 -6.98 11.03
C PRO A 76 2.44 -7.49 9.90
N GLN A 77 1.97 -8.45 9.11
CA GLN A 77 2.69 -9.01 7.96
C GLN A 77 2.79 -7.99 6.81
N ASP A 78 1.76 -7.17 6.59
CA ASP A 78 1.83 -6.02 5.69
C ASP A 78 2.90 -5.05 6.19
N GLY A 79 2.90 -4.78 7.50
CA GLY A 79 3.92 -3.98 8.17
C GLY A 79 5.33 -4.53 7.98
N ALA A 80 5.52 -5.85 8.02
CA ALA A 80 6.81 -6.49 7.76
C ALA A 80 7.28 -6.27 6.30
N THR A 81 6.36 -6.34 5.35
CA THR A 81 6.63 -6.11 3.92
C THR A 81 7.05 -4.65 3.69
N ILE A 82 6.33 -3.70 4.27
CA ILE A 82 6.67 -2.28 4.17
C ILE A 82 7.99 -1.98 4.90
N ALA A 83 8.21 -2.53 6.10
CA ALA A 83 9.47 -2.37 6.81
C ALA A 83 10.65 -2.89 5.99
N SER A 84 10.50 -4.05 5.35
CA SER A 84 11.48 -4.59 4.40
C SER A 84 11.77 -3.60 3.27
N ALA A 85 10.74 -3.04 2.62
CA ALA A 85 10.93 -2.07 1.55
C ALA A 85 11.63 -0.78 2.03
N LEU A 86 11.24 -0.25 3.18
CA LEU A 86 11.85 0.96 3.77
C LEU A 86 13.31 0.74 4.17
N PHE A 87 13.66 -0.41 4.75
CA PHE A 87 15.07 -0.72 5.04
C PHE A 87 15.91 -0.90 3.75
N VAL A 88 15.34 -1.49 2.70
CA VAL A 88 16.00 -1.55 1.38
C VAL A 88 16.21 -0.14 0.83
N GLN A 89 15.20 0.73 0.91
CA GLN A 89 15.31 2.12 0.48
C GLN A 89 16.37 2.90 1.26
N LEU A 90 16.47 2.71 2.59
CA LEU A 90 17.52 3.30 3.41
C LEU A 90 18.91 2.81 2.97
N ARG A 91 19.07 1.51 2.73
CA ARG A 91 20.33 0.94 2.24
C ARG A 91 20.73 1.53 0.89
N HIS A 92 19.82 1.54 -0.09
CA HIS A 92 20.08 2.14 -1.39
C HIS A 92 20.36 3.65 -1.31
N SER A 93 19.72 4.37 -0.38
CA SER A 93 20.02 5.79 -0.15
C SER A 93 21.46 5.99 0.37
N ALA A 94 21.93 5.12 1.27
CA ALA A 94 23.31 5.16 1.74
C ALA A 94 24.32 4.82 0.63
N ASP A 95 23.99 3.86 -0.23
CA ASP A 95 24.79 3.52 -1.40
C ASP A 95 24.84 4.70 -2.39
N ALA A 96 23.71 5.40 -2.60
CA ALA A 96 23.64 6.60 -3.42
C ALA A 96 24.49 7.76 -2.85
N LEU A 97 24.54 7.97 -1.53
CA LEU A 97 25.43 8.96 -0.90
C LEU A 97 26.91 8.61 -1.11
N THR A 98 27.23 7.31 -1.07
CA THR A 98 28.58 6.82 -1.37
C THR A 98 28.94 7.06 -2.83
N GLU A 99 28.02 6.79 -3.76
CA GLU A 99 28.22 7.08 -5.19
C GLU A 99 28.28 8.58 -5.50
N LEU A 100 27.49 9.42 -4.82
CA LEU A 100 27.59 10.87 -4.93
C LEU A 100 29.00 11.35 -4.54
N THR A 101 29.55 10.83 -3.45
CA THR A 101 30.91 11.12 -3.01
C THR A 101 31.93 10.76 -4.10
N ARG A 102 31.76 9.60 -4.76
CA ARG A 102 32.61 9.16 -5.87
C ARG A 102 32.43 10.05 -7.11
N ALA A 103 31.19 10.41 -7.44
CA ALA A 103 30.86 11.26 -8.58
C ALA A 103 31.48 12.65 -8.45
N VAL A 104 31.38 13.27 -7.27
CA VAL A 104 32.03 14.54 -6.97
C VAL A 104 33.55 14.41 -6.97
N GLY A 105 34.10 13.29 -6.47
CA GLY A 105 35.52 12.98 -6.58
C GLY A 105 36.01 12.98 -8.05
N ARG A 106 35.23 12.40 -8.97
CA ARG A 106 35.54 12.43 -10.41
C ARG A 106 35.54 13.85 -10.98
N ILE A 107 34.70 14.76 -10.49
CA ILE A 107 34.73 16.18 -10.90
C ILE A 107 36.07 16.82 -10.50
N VAL A 108 36.54 16.56 -9.27
CA VAL A 108 37.84 17.03 -8.78
C VAL A 108 38.99 16.44 -9.60
N GLU A 109 38.95 15.13 -9.88
CA GLU A 109 39.99 14.44 -10.67
C GLU A 109 40.09 14.98 -12.11
N ARG A 110 38.97 15.43 -12.70
CA ARG A 110 38.98 16.11 -14.01
C ARG A 110 39.50 17.54 -13.95
N GLY A 111 39.76 18.09 -12.77
CA GLY A 111 40.21 19.47 -12.57
C GLY A 111 39.08 20.50 -12.70
N GLU A 112 37.82 20.07 -12.60
CA GLU A 112 36.63 20.93 -12.70
C GLU A 112 36.21 21.52 -11.35
N ALA A 113 36.80 21.04 -10.25
CA ALA A 113 36.63 21.56 -8.90
C ALA A 113 37.93 21.43 -8.09
N GLU A 114 38.17 22.37 -7.18
CA GLU A 114 39.24 22.26 -6.21
C GLU A 114 38.76 21.51 -4.96
N LEU A 115 39.57 20.57 -4.46
CA LEU A 115 39.36 19.94 -3.17
C LEU A 115 40.26 20.60 -2.12
N PRO A 116 39.73 21.54 -1.32
CA PRO A 116 40.49 22.20 -0.27
C PRO A 116 40.80 21.24 0.89
N ALA A 117 41.68 21.66 1.81
CA ALA A 117 41.78 21.02 3.10
C ALA A 117 40.47 21.23 3.92
N PRO A 118 40.10 20.30 4.82
CA PRO A 118 38.94 20.47 5.70
C PRO A 118 38.94 21.81 6.44
N ALA A 119 37.76 22.39 6.66
CA ALA A 119 37.64 23.67 7.32
C ALA A 119 38.13 23.60 8.77
N GLY A 120 38.87 24.63 9.20
CA GLY A 120 39.29 24.76 10.60
C GLY A 120 38.13 25.16 11.52
N PRO A 121 38.32 25.09 12.85
CA PRO A 121 37.30 25.53 13.81
C PRO A 121 36.80 26.96 13.55
N GLY A 122 35.48 27.14 13.46
CA GLY A 122 34.85 28.44 13.22
C GLY A 122 34.86 28.93 11.77
N GLN A 123 35.40 28.13 10.83
CA GLN A 123 35.30 28.39 9.39
C GLN A 123 34.04 27.73 8.80
N PRO A 124 33.50 28.28 7.70
CA PRO A 124 32.39 27.65 7.00
C PRO A 124 32.82 26.30 6.40
N ALA A 125 31.93 25.32 6.45
CA ALA A 125 32.15 24.01 5.86
C ALA A 125 32.42 24.14 4.34
N ASN A 126 33.38 23.36 3.86
CA ASN A 126 33.79 23.34 2.46
C ASN A 126 33.55 21.95 1.81
N LEU A 127 34.01 21.78 0.57
CA LEU A 127 33.80 20.54 -0.18
C LEU A 127 34.37 19.30 0.52
N ALA A 128 35.54 19.40 1.16
CA ALA A 128 36.13 18.28 1.88
C ALA A 128 35.30 17.89 3.11
N ASP A 129 34.73 18.87 3.81
CA ASP A 129 33.81 18.64 4.93
C ASP A 129 32.52 17.98 4.45
N ALA A 130 31.95 18.45 3.34
CA ALA A 130 30.73 17.88 2.74
C ALA A 130 30.94 16.40 2.32
N LEU A 131 32.05 16.08 1.65
CA LEU A 131 32.38 14.70 1.26
C LEU A 131 32.61 13.79 2.49
N THR A 132 33.13 14.34 3.58
CA THR A 132 33.28 13.61 4.84
C THR A 132 31.91 13.33 5.46
N ALA A 133 31.06 14.36 5.56
CA ALA A 133 29.70 14.22 6.08
C ALA A 133 28.85 13.22 5.27
N LEU A 134 28.97 13.20 3.94
CA LEU A 134 28.28 12.22 3.09
C LEU A 134 28.71 10.78 3.40
N ARG A 135 30.01 10.52 3.58
CA ARG A 135 30.52 9.19 3.94
C ARG A 135 30.08 8.77 5.34
N GLU A 136 30.14 9.69 6.30
CA GLU A 136 29.70 9.42 7.68
C GLU A 136 28.19 9.14 7.74
N ALA A 137 27.39 9.89 7.00
CA ALA A 137 25.95 9.66 6.88
C ALA A 137 25.66 8.29 6.24
N ALA A 138 26.32 7.96 5.13
CA ALA A 138 26.19 6.65 4.48
C ALA A 138 26.53 5.49 5.43
N ALA A 139 27.67 5.57 6.11
CA ALA A 139 28.11 4.55 7.06
C ALA A 139 27.15 4.41 8.26
N THR A 140 26.62 5.53 8.76
CA THR A 140 25.64 5.55 9.85
C THR A 140 24.35 4.83 9.43
N VAL A 141 23.82 5.17 8.26
CA VAL A 141 22.59 4.54 7.74
C VAL A 141 22.79 3.05 7.48
N GLN A 142 23.91 2.66 6.85
CA GLN A 142 24.24 1.24 6.64
C GLN A 142 24.32 0.47 7.96
N GLY A 143 25.01 1.02 8.96
CA GLY A 143 25.10 0.41 10.29
C GLY A 143 23.74 0.22 10.97
N LEU A 144 22.83 1.19 10.84
CA LEU A 144 21.47 1.08 11.36
C LEU A 144 20.66 -0.01 10.65
N VAL A 145 20.76 -0.10 9.32
CA VAL A 145 20.09 -1.15 8.54
C VAL A 145 20.62 -2.52 8.94
N ASP A 146 21.93 -2.70 8.98
CA ASP A 146 22.57 -3.98 9.35
C ASP A 146 22.18 -4.43 10.77
N GLN A 147 22.04 -3.47 11.69
CA GLN A 147 21.67 -3.75 13.06
C GLN A 147 20.19 -4.12 13.24
N HIS A 148 19.27 -3.50 12.48
CA HIS A 148 17.85 -3.52 12.81
C HIS A 148 16.95 -4.22 11.80
N ALA A 149 17.33 -4.32 10.53
CA ALA A 149 16.42 -4.73 9.47
C ALA A 149 15.90 -6.16 9.67
N SER A 150 16.80 -7.13 9.88
CA SER A 150 16.44 -8.54 10.06
C SER A 150 15.52 -8.77 11.26
N THR A 151 15.90 -8.26 12.43
CA THR A 151 15.14 -8.43 13.67
C THR A 151 13.76 -7.79 13.57
N THR A 152 13.67 -6.56 13.04
CA THR A 152 12.41 -5.83 12.93
C THR A 152 11.44 -6.52 11.97
N VAL A 153 11.89 -6.85 10.76
CA VAL A 153 11.05 -7.49 9.75
C VAL A 153 10.53 -8.85 10.24
N ARG A 154 11.40 -9.66 10.85
CA ARG A 154 11.01 -10.97 11.41
C ARG A 154 10.02 -10.83 12.56
N ALA A 155 10.23 -9.88 13.47
CA ALA A 155 9.33 -9.66 14.58
C ALA A 155 7.94 -9.23 14.12
N LEU A 156 7.84 -8.35 13.13
CA LEU A 156 6.57 -7.94 12.52
C LEU A 156 5.90 -9.11 11.80
N HIS A 157 6.65 -9.87 11.02
CA HIS A 157 6.10 -11.01 10.27
C HIS A 157 5.58 -12.13 11.19
N ALA A 158 6.28 -12.37 12.31
CA ALA A 158 5.90 -13.39 13.30
C ALA A 158 4.80 -12.91 14.28
N ALA A 159 4.46 -11.63 14.28
CA ALA A 159 3.44 -11.10 15.17
C ALA A 159 2.06 -11.68 14.78
N PRO A 160 1.28 -12.17 15.75
CA PRO A 160 -0.04 -12.74 15.45
C PRO A 160 -1.00 -11.65 14.98
N GLY A 161 -1.59 -11.86 13.80
CA GLY A 161 -2.79 -11.12 13.39
C GLY A 161 -3.97 -11.54 14.25
N THR A 162 -4.74 -10.57 14.75
CA THR A 162 -5.94 -10.83 15.56
C THR A 162 -7.23 -10.66 14.75
N ALA A 163 -7.19 -9.92 13.65
CA ALA A 163 -8.27 -9.83 12.69
C ALA A 163 -8.19 -11.00 11.70
N ALA A 164 -9.29 -11.71 11.53
CA ALA A 164 -9.45 -12.65 10.42
C ALA A 164 -9.83 -11.83 9.18
N LEU A 165 -8.89 -11.70 8.24
CA LEU A 165 -9.20 -11.07 6.97
C LEU A 165 -9.98 -12.05 6.07
N PRO A 166 -10.96 -11.54 5.31
CA PRO A 166 -11.63 -12.33 4.29
C PRO A 166 -10.67 -12.87 3.24
N GLY A 167 -10.94 -14.07 2.73
CA GLY A 167 -10.20 -14.70 1.63
C GLY A 167 -10.66 -14.28 0.24
N ASP A 168 -11.89 -13.78 0.10
CA ASP A 168 -12.51 -13.39 -1.17
C ASP A 168 -13.62 -12.31 -0.97
N VAL A 169 -14.26 -11.91 -2.07
CA VAL A 169 -15.34 -10.91 -2.09
C VAL A 169 -16.56 -11.39 -1.28
N HIS A 170 -16.95 -12.66 -1.41
CA HIS A 170 -18.09 -13.22 -0.69
C HIS A 170 -17.88 -13.18 0.82
N GLU A 171 -16.73 -13.65 1.29
CA GLU A 171 -16.33 -13.60 2.70
C GLU A 171 -16.30 -12.16 3.21
N THR A 172 -15.87 -11.21 2.37
CA THR A 172 -15.87 -9.77 2.71
C THR A 172 -17.29 -9.25 2.90
N VAL A 173 -18.19 -9.49 1.94
CA VAL A 173 -19.61 -9.07 2.03
C VAL A 173 -20.28 -9.67 3.27
N VAL A 174 -20.05 -10.96 3.55
CA VAL A 174 -20.60 -11.64 4.73
C VAL A 174 -20.10 -10.99 6.02
N ALA A 175 -18.80 -10.70 6.12
CA ALA A 175 -18.21 -10.07 7.30
C ALA A 175 -18.72 -8.64 7.50
N VAL A 176 -18.82 -7.86 6.43
CA VAL A 176 -19.38 -6.49 6.47
C VAL A 176 -20.84 -6.51 6.93
N ALA A 177 -21.67 -7.41 6.39
CA ALA A 177 -23.06 -7.54 6.80
C ALA A 177 -23.21 -7.89 8.29
N ALA A 178 -22.36 -8.78 8.80
CA ALA A 178 -22.35 -9.14 10.21
C ALA A 178 -21.97 -7.96 11.11
N LEU A 179 -20.93 -7.20 10.74
CA LEU A 179 -20.51 -6.02 11.49
C LEU A 179 -21.56 -4.91 11.44
N LEU A 180 -22.18 -4.66 10.29
CA LEU A 180 -23.28 -3.70 10.17
C LEU A 180 -24.46 -4.12 11.04
N ALA A 181 -24.87 -5.39 11.03
CA ALA A 181 -25.96 -5.86 11.88
C ALA A 181 -25.65 -5.75 13.39
N GLU A 182 -24.38 -5.78 13.78
CA GLU A 182 -23.95 -5.57 15.17
C GLU A 182 -23.88 -4.08 15.56
N GLN A 183 -23.40 -3.23 14.65
CA GLN A 183 -23.08 -1.82 14.93
C GLN A 183 -24.21 -0.86 14.54
N HIS A 184 -25.14 -1.29 13.70
CA HIS A 184 -26.24 -0.51 13.18
C HIS A 184 -27.57 -1.00 13.76
N ASP A 185 -28.31 -0.12 14.43
CA ASP A 185 -29.57 -0.44 15.11
C ASP A 185 -30.77 -0.65 14.16
N GLN A 186 -30.55 -0.70 12.84
CA GLN A 186 -31.61 -0.84 11.83
C GLN A 186 -31.42 -2.09 10.97
N GLU A 187 -32.39 -2.34 10.10
CA GLU A 187 -32.43 -3.55 9.28
C GLU A 187 -31.25 -3.61 8.31
N VAL A 188 -30.53 -4.73 8.36
CA VAL A 188 -29.43 -5.08 7.46
C VAL A 188 -29.74 -6.45 6.87
N THR A 189 -29.85 -6.50 5.54
CA THR A 189 -30.16 -7.72 4.80
C THR A 189 -28.99 -8.11 3.91
N LEU A 190 -28.47 -9.31 4.10
CA LEU A 190 -27.46 -9.91 3.22
C LEU A 190 -28.15 -10.57 2.02
N ASN A 191 -27.94 -10.02 0.84
CA ASN A 191 -28.49 -10.53 -0.41
C ASN A 191 -27.52 -11.56 -1.01
N ARG A 192 -27.70 -12.83 -0.62
CA ARG A 192 -26.86 -13.93 -1.13
C ARG A 192 -27.32 -14.38 -2.52
N ARG A 193 -26.43 -14.35 -3.49
CA ARG A 193 -26.66 -14.91 -4.84
C ARG A 193 -26.32 -16.39 -4.93
N HIS A 194 -25.43 -16.87 -4.08
CA HIS A 194 -25.01 -18.28 -3.98
C HIS A 194 -24.71 -18.68 -2.53
N PRO A 195 -24.69 -19.99 -2.21
CA PRO A 195 -24.29 -20.47 -0.89
C PRO A 195 -22.77 -20.38 -0.66
N ASP A 196 -22.36 -20.46 0.60
CA ASP A 196 -20.95 -20.39 1.02
C ASP A 196 -20.14 -21.53 0.38
N GLY A 197 -19.00 -21.19 -0.24
CA GLY A 197 -18.11 -22.15 -0.91
C GLY A 197 -18.62 -22.68 -2.27
N ALA A 198 -19.66 -22.08 -2.84
CA ALA A 198 -20.01 -22.31 -4.25
C ALA A 198 -18.92 -21.70 -5.16
N TYR A 199 -18.58 -22.40 -6.24
CA TYR A 199 -17.63 -21.92 -7.24
C TYR A 199 -18.23 -20.73 -8.00
N GLU A 200 -17.54 -19.60 -7.98
CA GLU A 200 -17.81 -18.47 -8.88
C GLU A 200 -17.30 -18.85 -10.27
N ASP A 201 -18.16 -18.77 -11.28
CA ASP A 201 -17.75 -19.04 -12.66
C ASP A 201 -16.87 -17.87 -13.10
N GLU A 202 -15.56 -18.11 -13.24
CA GLU A 202 -14.50 -17.13 -13.58
C GLU A 202 -14.75 -16.34 -14.89
N GLY A 203 -15.88 -16.56 -15.56
CA GLY A 203 -16.23 -16.00 -16.87
C GLY A 203 -17.32 -14.91 -16.88
N GLU A 204 -18.01 -14.64 -15.78
CA GLU A 204 -18.94 -13.50 -15.68
C GLU A 204 -18.28 -12.40 -14.86
N GLY A 205 -17.91 -11.28 -15.48
CA GLY A 205 -17.13 -10.18 -14.87
C GLY A 205 -17.84 -9.40 -13.74
N PHE A 206 -18.70 -10.06 -12.97
CA PHE A 206 -19.35 -9.57 -11.77
C PHE A 206 -18.93 -10.44 -10.58
N ASP A 207 -17.90 -10.02 -9.85
CA ASP A 207 -17.43 -10.66 -8.61
C ASP A 207 -18.58 -10.99 -7.68
N CYS A 208 -18.73 -12.27 -7.29
CA CYS A 208 -19.71 -12.84 -6.35
C CYS A 208 -21.22 -12.57 -6.60
N GLY A 209 -21.61 -11.35 -6.95
CA GLY A 209 -22.97 -10.87 -7.11
C GLY A 209 -23.75 -10.77 -5.79
N CYS A 210 -23.12 -11.03 -4.65
CA CYS A 210 -23.71 -10.77 -3.33
C CYS A 210 -23.63 -9.28 -2.97
N GLY A 211 -24.58 -8.82 -2.15
CA GLY A 211 -24.64 -7.44 -1.69
C GLY A 211 -25.32 -7.30 -0.34
N ILE A 212 -25.40 -6.08 0.16
CA ILE A 212 -26.01 -5.76 1.44
C ILE A 212 -27.02 -4.64 1.24
N THR A 213 -28.25 -4.88 1.67
CA THR A 213 -29.26 -3.83 1.78
C THR A 213 -29.29 -3.32 3.21
N LEU A 214 -29.20 -2.01 3.39
CA LEU A 214 -29.35 -1.31 4.67
C LEU A 214 -30.56 -0.39 4.61
N VAL A 215 -31.42 -0.45 5.63
CA VAL A 215 -32.56 0.48 5.75
C VAL A 215 -32.24 1.54 6.78
N VAL A 216 -32.20 2.80 6.34
CA VAL A 216 -31.93 3.96 7.20
C VAL A 216 -33.09 4.95 7.15
N GLY A 217 -34.01 4.81 8.11
CA GLY A 217 -35.22 5.64 8.12
C GLY A 217 -36.20 5.17 7.05
N GLU A 218 -36.48 6.02 6.06
CA GLU A 218 -37.30 5.66 4.89
C GLU A 218 -36.44 5.35 3.66
N GLU A 219 -35.11 5.46 3.78
CA GLU A 219 -34.18 5.25 2.67
C GLU A 219 -33.58 3.84 2.69
N GLU A 220 -33.31 3.30 1.51
CA GLU A 220 -32.62 2.03 1.33
C GLU A 220 -31.27 2.25 0.64
N TYR A 221 -30.22 1.64 1.19
CA TYR A 221 -28.87 1.67 0.65
C TYR A 221 -28.44 0.26 0.24
N ASN A 222 -27.82 0.15 -0.93
CA ASN A 222 -27.40 -1.12 -1.51
C ASN A 222 -25.87 -1.13 -1.72
N LEU A 223 -25.15 -1.86 -0.88
CA LEU A 223 -23.73 -2.14 -1.05
C LEU A 223 -23.55 -3.32 -2.01
N HIS A 224 -22.67 -3.14 -2.98
CA HIS A 224 -22.24 -4.20 -3.87
C HIS A 224 -20.79 -3.98 -4.31
N ARG A 225 -20.18 -5.00 -4.90
CA ARG A 225 -18.91 -4.86 -5.62
C ARG A 225 -19.17 -4.96 -7.11
N GLY A 226 -18.80 -3.91 -7.86
CA GLY A 226 -18.85 -3.88 -9.32
C GLY A 226 -17.54 -4.32 -9.95
N ASP A 227 -17.25 -3.81 -11.16
CA ASP A 227 -16.03 -4.04 -11.96
C ASP A 227 -14.76 -3.52 -11.24
N SER A 228 -14.34 -4.17 -10.15
CA SER A 228 -13.16 -3.85 -9.32
C SER A 228 -13.33 -2.77 -8.24
N GLU A 229 -14.57 -2.38 -7.89
CA GLU A 229 -14.81 -1.34 -6.89
C GLU A 229 -15.97 -1.69 -5.96
N TRP A 230 -15.85 -1.29 -4.70
CA TRP A 230 -16.95 -1.31 -3.72
C TRP A 230 -17.77 -0.04 -3.88
N ALA A 231 -19.09 -0.19 -4.03
CA ALA A 231 -20.00 0.92 -4.28
C ALA A 231 -21.25 0.83 -3.41
N LEU A 232 -21.69 2.00 -2.94
CA LEU A 232 -22.95 2.17 -2.23
C LEU A 232 -23.91 2.96 -3.11
N THR A 233 -25.06 2.39 -3.42
CA THR A 233 -26.16 3.10 -4.10
C THR A 233 -27.28 3.40 -3.13
N ARG A 234 -27.94 4.53 -3.35
CA ARG A 234 -29.19 4.88 -2.67
C ARG A 234 -30.36 4.51 -3.57
N GLU A 235 -31.38 3.87 -3.03
CA GLU A 235 -32.52 3.41 -3.82
C GLU A 235 -33.27 4.59 -4.46
N SER A 236 -33.40 5.72 -3.74
CA SER A 236 -34.02 6.94 -4.27
C SER A 236 -33.35 7.52 -5.52
N ASP A 237 -32.09 7.20 -5.76
CA ASP A 237 -31.33 7.67 -6.92
C ASP A 237 -31.55 6.79 -8.15
N GLY A 238 -32.25 5.67 -7.98
CA GLY A 238 -32.63 4.76 -9.04
C GLY A 238 -33.68 5.35 -9.98
N GLU A 239 -33.44 5.26 -11.28
CA GLU A 239 -34.46 5.54 -12.30
C GLU A 239 -35.18 4.25 -12.69
N GLU A 240 -36.47 4.14 -12.41
CA GLU A 240 -37.30 3.05 -12.93
C GLU A 240 -37.40 3.14 -14.46
N ARG A 241 -36.98 2.06 -15.14
CA ARG A 241 -37.12 1.90 -16.59
C ARG A 241 -38.40 1.14 -16.94
N PRO A 242 -38.93 1.33 -18.16
CA PRO A 242 -40.02 0.50 -18.68
C PRO A 242 -39.66 -0.98 -18.60
N GLY A 243 -40.45 -1.77 -17.86
CA GLY A 243 -40.17 -3.18 -17.58
C GLY A 243 -39.87 -3.50 -16.11
N GLY A 244 -39.86 -2.49 -15.23
CA GLY A 244 -39.66 -2.68 -13.79
C GLY A 244 -38.20 -2.90 -13.39
N VAL A 245 -37.26 -2.45 -14.24
CA VAL A 245 -35.83 -2.49 -13.95
C VAL A 245 -35.42 -1.12 -13.44
N THR A 246 -34.84 -1.06 -12.24
CA THR A 246 -34.22 0.16 -11.72
C THR A 246 -32.81 0.27 -12.25
N THR A 247 -32.46 1.41 -12.84
CA THR A 247 -31.08 1.70 -13.26
C THR A 247 -30.50 2.80 -12.39
N PHE A 248 -29.33 2.54 -11.81
CA PHE A 248 -28.56 3.52 -11.05
C PHE A 248 -27.52 4.15 -11.98
N SER A 249 -27.48 5.49 -11.99
CA SER A 249 -26.47 6.25 -12.74
C SER A 249 -25.51 7.00 -11.82
N THR A 250 -25.78 6.97 -10.51
CA THR A 250 -25.00 7.55 -9.44
C THR A 250 -24.75 6.48 -8.38
N TRP A 251 -23.52 6.43 -7.88
CA TRP A 251 -23.10 5.58 -6.77
C TRP A 251 -21.92 6.23 -6.08
N GLU A 252 -21.80 6.00 -4.78
CA GLU A 252 -20.66 6.44 -4.00
C GLU A 252 -19.61 5.31 -3.97
N ILE A 253 -18.40 5.61 -4.42
CA ILE A 253 -17.28 4.66 -4.43
C ILE A 253 -16.62 4.71 -3.04
N LEU A 254 -16.48 3.55 -2.41
CA LEU A 254 -15.82 3.43 -1.10
C LEU A 254 -14.30 3.62 -1.23
N SER A 255 -13.62 3.85 -0.11
CA SER A 255 -12.19 4.20 -0.11
C SER A 255 -11.26 3.08 -0.57
N SER A 256 -11.71 1.82 -0.53
CA SER A 256 -10.93 0.65 -0.94
C SER A 256 -11.47 0.04 -2.24
N ARG A 257 -10.56 -0.49 -3.05
CA ARG A 257 -10.85 -1.33 -4.22
C ARG A 257 -10.52 -2.81 -3.99
N LEU A 258 -9.92 -3.14 -2.86
CA LEU A 258 -9.44 -4.49 -2.58
C LEU A 258 -10.62 -5.43 -2.36
N GLU A 259 -10.63 -6.57 -3.04
CA GLU A 259 -11.62 -7.66 -2.87
C GLU A 259 -11.69 -8.16 -1.44
N THR A 260 -10.55 -8.13 -0.75
CA THR A 260 -10.36 -8.59 0.62
C THR A 260 -10.13 -7.41 1.57
N ALA A 261 -10.74 -6.26 1.26
CA ALA A 261 -10.69 -5.08 2.10
C ALA A 261 -11.09 -5.42 3.55
N HIS A 262 -10.46 -4.76 4.52
CA HIS A 262 -10.78 -4.99 5.92
C HIS A 262 -12.27 -4.65 6.16
N PRO A 263 -13.10 -5.57 6.69
CA PRO A 263 -14.54 -5.36 6.78
C PRO A 263 -14.93 -4.08 7.53
N GLN A 264 -14.23 -3.77 8.64
CA GLN A 264 -14.47 -2.52 9.38
C GLN A 264 -14.17 -1.25 8.57
N GLN A 265 -13.22 -1.26 7.62
CA GLN A 265 -12.98 -0.11 6.75
C GLN A 265 -14.21 0.20 5.90
N LEU A 266 -14.79 -0.85 5.30
CA LEU A 266 -15.99 -0.69 4.47
C LEU A 266 -17.19 -0.24 5.33
N VAL A 267 -17.32 -0.77 6.55
CA VAL A 267 -18.36 -0.31 7.50
C VAL A 267 -18.20 1.17 7.83
N ASP A 268 -16.99 1.61 8.18
CA ASP A 268 -16.71 3.01 8.51
C ASP A 268 -17.03 3.94 7.33
N ASP A 269 -16.67 3.55 6.10
CA ASP A 269 -16.99 4.29 4.88
C ASP A 269 -18.50 4.39 4.66
N ILE A 270 -19.22 3.26 4.73
CA ILE A 270 -20.68 3.20 4.55
C ILE A 270 -21.39 4.11 5.55
N LEU A 271 -21.04 4.00 6.83
CA LEU A 271 -21.67 4.80 7.89
C LEU A 271 -21.31 6.28 7.76
N SER A 272 -20.10 6.62 7.29
CA SER A 272 -19.71 8.00 7.01
C SER A 272 -20.52 8.61 5.86
N ILE A 273 -20.73 7.87 4.77
CA ILE A 273 -21.55 8.32 3.63
C ILE A 273 -23.00 8.54 4.07
N ILE A 274 -23.60 7.56 4.75
CA ILE A 274 -24.97 7.66 5.28
C ILE A 274 -25.12 8.84 6.25
N ALA A 275 -24.10 9.11 7.08
CA ALA A 275 -24.13 10.25 7.99
C ALA A 275 -24.06 11.59 7.24
N ALA A 276 -23.23 11.69 6.20
CA ALA A 276 -23.11 12.89 5.36
C ALA A 276 -24.40 13.19 4.60
N ASP A 277 -25.09 12.16 4.12
CA ASP A 277 -26.37 12.27 3.40
C ASP A 277 -27.51 12.85 4.26
N ARG A 278 -27.38 12.73 5.58
CA ARG A 278 -28.37 13.17 6.56
C ARG A 278 -28.10 14.57 7.14
N ALA A 279 -26.94 15.15 6.84
CA ALA A 279 -26.49 16.45 7.36
C ALA A 279 -27.00 17.62 6.50
#